data_AF-A0A7Z9INV6-F1
#
_entry.id   AF-A0A7Z9INV6-F1
#
_cell.length_a   1.000
_cell.length_b   1.000
_cell.length_c   1.000
_cell.angle_alpha   90.00
_cell.angle_beta   90.00
_cell.angle_gamma   90.00
#
_symmetry.space_group_name_H-M   'P 1'
#
loop_
_entity.id
_entity.type
_entity.pdbx_description
1 polymer ?
#
loop_
_entity_poly.entity_id
_entity_poly.type
_entity_poly.pdbx_seq_one_letter_code
_entity_poly.pdbx_strand_id
1 'polypeptide(L)'
;HNEGQLYRPSSVAVDAGGNIYVADWGNERIQIFADNGMPQKIMYGQATLSKWGLEWLQVNQDEFTARKKSDLVITELPSHLK
;
A
#
# COMPACT_ATOMS: atom_id res chain seq x y z
N HIS A 1 -13.53 -3.62 3.66
CA HIS A 1 -13.84 -2.17 3.58
C HIS A 1 -13.84 -1.74 2.13
N ASN A 2 -14.85 -0.98 1.69
CA ASN A 2 -14.98 -0.57 0.29
C ASN A 2 -14.15 0.69 -0.01
N GLU A 3 -13.76 0.86 -1.26
CA GLU A 3 -13.12 2.08 -1.76
C GLU A 3 -14.05 3.29 -1.59
N GLY A 4 -13.48 4.43 -1.22
CA GLY A 4 -14.20 5.70 -1.05
C GLY A 4 -14.99 5.87 0.26
N GLN A 5 -15.20 4.82 1.05
CA GLN A 5 -15.77 4.94 2.39
C GLN A 5 -14.70 5.26 3.43
N LEU A 6 -14.88 6.31 4.22
CA LEU A 6 -13.94 6.69 5.28
C LEU A 6 -14.47 6.27 6.65
N TYR A 7 -13.58 5.91 7.56
CA TYR A 7 -13.90 5.58 8.94
C TYR A 7 -12.87 6.22 9.88
N ARG A 8 -13.30 7.26 10.61
CA ARG A 8 -12.45 8.06 11.51
C ARG A 8 -11.18 8.62 10.81
N PRO A 9 -11.31 9.39 9.71
CA PRO A 9 -10.16 10.03 9.09
C PRO A 9 -9.50 11.03 10.05
N SER A 10 -8.18 11.06 10.08
CA SER A 10 -7.40 11.89 11.00
C SER A 10 -6.70 13.07 10.32
N SER A 11 -6.45 13.00 9.00
CA SER A 11 -5.76 14.06 8.27
C SER A 11 -6.03 13.99 6.76
N VAL A 12 -5.83 15.13 6.07
CA VAL A 12 -5.95 15.27 4.61
C VAL A 12 -4.84 16.17 4.05
N ALA A 13 -4.33 15.83 2.87
CA ALA A 13 -3.38 16.64 2.11
C ALA A 13 -3.68 16.58 0.60
N VAL A 14 -3.30 17.61 -0.14
CA VAL A 14 -3.50 17.69 -1.59
C VAL A 14 -2.14 17.94 -2.26
N ASP A 15 -1.82 17.19 -3.31
CA ASP A 15 -0.60 17.41 -4.09
C ASP A 15 -0.79 18.45 -5.21
N ALA A 16 0.30 18.82 -5.89
CA ALA A 16 0.26 19.79 -6.99
C ALA A 16 -0.51 19.28 -8.23
N GLY A 17 -0.78 17.97 -8.32
CA GLY A 17 -1.56 17.34 -9.38
C GLY A 17 -3.06 17.25 -9.06
N GLY A 18 -3.49 17.69 -7.88
CA GLY A 18 -4.89 17.65 -7.43
C GLY A 18 -5.30 16.33 -6.79
N ASN A 19 -4.38 15.41 -6.51
CA ASN A 19 -4.72 14.19 -5.78
C ASN A 19 -4.91 14.49 -4.29
N ILE A 20 -5.99 13.94 -3.73
CA ILE A 20 -6.38 14.14 -2.33
C ILE A 20 -6.02 12.87 -1.55
N TYR A 21 -5.15 13.02 -0.56
CA TYR A 21 -4.68 11.95 0.32
C TYR A 21 -5.38 12.04 1.66
N VAL A 22 -6.10 10.99 2.06
CA VAL A 22 -6.79 10.94 3.36
C VAL A 22 -6.16 9.85 4.23
N ALA A 23 -5.69 10.23 5.42
CA ALA A 23 -5.27 9.30 6.45
C ALA A 23 -6.51 8.76 7.17
N ASP A 24 -6.95 7.56 6.79
CA ASP A 24 -8.20 6.94 7.20
C ASP A 24 -7.95 5.98 8.38
N TRP A 25 -7.77 6.57 9.57
CA TRP A 25 -7.23 5.89 10.74
C TRP A 25 -8.06 4.68 11.19
N GLY A 26 -9.39 4.77 11.18
CA GLY A 26 -10.24 3.66 11.57
C GLY A 26 -10.24 2.49 10.57
N ASN A 27 -9.85 2.73 9.31
CA ASN A 27 -9.65 1.68 8.31
C ASN A 27 -8.16 1.32 8.12
N GLU A 28 -7.26 1.87 8.96
CA GLU A 28 -5.82 1.59 8.95
C GLU A 28 -5.17 1.77 7.57
N ARG A 29 -5.59 2.80 6.82
CA ARG A 29 -5.16 3.03 5.43
C ARG A 29 -4.92 4.49 5.10
N ILE A 30 -4.26 4.72 3.98
CA ILE A 30 -4.34 5.98 3.23
C ILE A 30 -5.23 5.73 2.01
N GLN A 31 -6.28 6.51 1.85
CA GLN A 31 -7.14 6.49 0.65
C GLN A 31 -6.83 7.73 -0.19
N ILE A 32 -6.53 7.52 -1.47
CA ILE A 32 -6.26 8.58 -2.44
C ILE A 32 -7.50 8.75 -3.33
N PHE A 33 -7.88 10.00 -3.56
CA PHE A 33 -8.95 10.42 -4.45
C PHE A 33 -8.42 11.35 -5.54
N ALA A 34 -9.09 11.38 -6.68
CA ALA A 34 -8.90 12.44 -7.67
C ALA A 34 -9.53 13.75 -7.19
N ASP A 35 -9.25 14.85 -7.89
CA ASP A 35 -9.85 16.16 -7.69
C ASP A 35 -11.39 16.15 -7.76
N ASN A 36 -11.96 15.24 -8.56
CA ASN A 36 -13.39 15.00 -8.68
C ASN A 36 -13.98 14.12 -7.55
N GLY A 37 -13.19 13.74 -6.54
CA GLY A 37 -13.61 12.94 -5.40
C GLY A 37 -13.76 11.44 -5.68
N MET A 38 -13.39 10.96 -6.86
CA MET A 38 -13.40 9.52 -7.16
C MET A 38 -12.22 8.81 -6.49
N PRO A 39 -12.42 7.68 -5.80
CA PRO A 39 -11.32 6.92 -5.23
C PRO A 39 -10.41 6.39 -6.34
N GLN A 40 -9.10 6.55 -6.18
CA GLN A 40 -8.11 6.06 -7.14
C GLN A 40 -7.26 4.91 -6.60
N LYS A 41 -6.84 5.02 -5.34
CA LYS A 41 -5.87 4.10 -4.77
C LYS A 41 -5.98 4.00 -3.27
N ILE A 42 -5.67 2.83 -2.74
CA ILE A 42 -5.49 2.60 -1.31
C ILE A 42 -4.02 2.22 -1.05
N MET A 43 -3.46 2.71 0.05
CA MET A 43 -2.16 2.29 0.58
C MET A 43 -2.33 1.82 2.03
N TYR A 44 -1.71 0.69 2.37
CA TYR A 44 -1.77 0.10 3.70
C TYR A 44 -0.37 -0.03 4.29
N GLY A 45 0.17 1.00 4.92
CA GLY A 45 1.46 0.94 5.64
C GLY A 45 2.65 0.35 4.85
N GLN A 46 2.53 0.23 3.53
CA GLN A 46 3.49 -0.49 2.70
C GLN A 46 4.76 0.35 2.68
N ALA A 47 5.78 -0.12 3.40
CA ALA A 47 7.14 0.34 3.24
C ALA A 47 7.56 -0.04 1.81
N THR A 48 7.22 0.80 0.85
CA THR A 48 7.74 0.67 -0.51
C THR A 48 9.24 0.93 -0.44
N LEU A 49 10.01 0.09 -1.12
CA LEU A 49 11.45 0.27 -1.20
C LEU A 49 11.73 1.59 -1.90
N SER A 50 12.63 2.39 -1.32
CA SER A 50 13.15 3.58 -2.01
C SER A 50 13.83 3.19 -3.32
N LYS A 51 14.08 4.16 -4.21
CA LYS A 51 14.83 3.94 -5.46
C LYS A 51 16.13 3.15 -5.22
N TRP A 52 16.88 3.54 -4.18
CA TRP A 52 18.10 2.85 -3.76
C TRP A 52 17.85 1.43 -3.22
N GLY A 53 16.73 1.20 -2.52
CA GLY A 53 16.31 -0.12 -2.06
C GLY A 53 15.94 -1.08 -3.20
N LEU A 54 15.36 -0.56 -4.29
CA LEU A 54 15.06 -1.33 -5.50
C LEU A 54 16.34 -1.68 -6.27
N GLU A 55 17.23 -0.70 -6.47
CA GLU A 55 18.50 -0.92 -7.18
C GLU A 55 19.39 -1.95 -6.47
N TRP A 56 19.44 -1.91 -5.13
CA TRP A 56 20.19 -2.88 -4.36
C TRP A 56 19.63 -4.31 -4.44
N LEU A 57 18.31 -4.45 -4.56
CA LEU A 57 17.68 -5.76 -4.77
C LEU A 57 17.85 -6.29 -6.19
N GLN A 58 17.95 -5.41 -7.19
CA GLN A 58 18.19 -5.82 -8.57
C GLN A 58 19.58 -6.44 -8.77
N VAL A 59 20.56 -6.03 -7.97
CA VAL A 59 21.92 -6.62 -8.00
C VAL A 59 22.07 -7.83 -7.07
N ASN A 60 21.19 -8.00 -6.08
CA ASN A 60 21.19 -9.12 -5.13
C ASN A 60 19.95 -10.01 -5.31
N GLN A 61 19.98 -10.80 -6.38
CA GLN A 61 18.83 -11.58 -6.86
C GLN A 61 18.35 -12.64 -5.85
N ASP A 62 19.26 -13.19 -5.05
CA ASP A 62 18.93 -14.16 -3.98
C ASP A 62 18.13 -13.51 -2.85
N GLU A 63 18.50 -12.29 -2.46
CA GLU A 63 17.80 -11.55 -1.41
C GLU A 63 16.47 -10.99 -1.88
N PHE A 64 16.38 -10.58 -3.15
CA PHE A 64 15.09 -10.25 -3.76
C PHE A 64 14.14 -11.43 -3.75
N THR A 65 14.64 -12.62 -4.07
CA THR A 65 13.86 -13.86 -4.05
C THR A 65 13.44 -14.23 -2.62
N ALA A 66 14.33 -14.07 -1.64
CA ALA A 66 14.02 -14.28 -0.23
C ALA A 66 12.96 -13.29 0.28
N ARG A 67 13.11 -11.99 -0.01
CA ARG A 67 12.13 -10.96 0.38
C ARG A 67 10.76 -11.20 -0.25
N LYS A 68 10.69 -11.55 -1.54
CA LYS A 68 9.43 -11.91 -2.21
C LYS A 68 8.75 -13.13 -1.58
N LYS A 69 9.54 -14.12 -1.11
CA LYS A 69 9.04 -15.30 -0.39
C LYS A 69 8.59 -14.96 1.03
N SER A 70 9.22 -13.98 1.66
CA SER A 70 8.94 -13.53 3.03
C SER A 70 7.83 -12.48 3.16
N ASP A 71 7.48 -11.76 2.09
CA ASP A 71 6.42 -10.72 2.07
C ASP A 71 4.98 -11.25 2.32
N LEU A 72 4.83 -12.49 2.80
CA LEU A 72 3.56 -13.09 3.24
C LEU A 72 2.40 -12.87 2.28
N VAL A 73 2.65 -12.77 0.97
CA VAL A 73 1.61 -13.03 -0.02
C VAL A 73 1.38 -14.52 0.06
N ILE A 74 0.49 -14.93 0.97
CA ILE A 74 0.03 -16.30 1.11
C ILE A 74 -0.74 -16.62 -0.17
N THR A 75 -0.03 -17.06 -1.20
CA THR A 75 -0.67 -17.46 -2.44
C THR A 75 -1.23 -18.87 -2.33
N GLU A 76 -0.69 -19.74 -1.46
CA GLU A 76 -1.20 -21.09 -1.22
C GLU A 76 -0.97 -21.56 0.23
N LEU A 77 -1.98 -21.40 1.10
CA LEU A 77 -2.02 -22.11 2.39
C LEU A 77 -2.25 -23.61 2.13
N PRO A 78 -1.45 -24.51 2.72
CA PRO A 78 -1.74 -25.94 2.75
C PRO A 78 -3.16 -26.18 3.28
N SER A 79 -3.86 -27.19 2.77
CA SER A 79 -5.27 -27.46 3.12
C SER A 79 -5.54 -27.65 4.62
N HIS A 80 -4.53 -28.05 5.40
CA HIS A 80 -4.61 -28.24 6.84
C HIS A 80 -4.39 -26.95 7.67
N LEU A 81 -4.02 -25.86 7.00
CA LEU A 81 -3.83 -24.52 7.58
C LEU A 81 -4.86 -23.51 7.02
N LYS A 82 -5.81 -23.96 6.19
CA LYS A 82 -6.97 -23.15 5.76
C LYS A 82 -8.00 -23.02 6.88
#